data_AF-A0A9P9YVY9-F1
#
_entry.id   AF-A0A9P9YVY9-F1
#
_cell.length_a   1.000
_cell.length_b   1.000
_cell.length_c   1.000
_cell.angle_alpha   90.00
_cell.angle_beta   90.00
_cell.angle_gamma   90.00
#
_symmetry.space_group_name_H-M   'P 1'
#
loop_
_entity.id
_entity.type
_entity.pdbx_description
1 polymer ?
#
loop_
_entity_poly.entity_id
_entity_poly.type
_entity_poly.pdbx_seq_one_letter_code
_entity_poly.pdbx_strand_id
1 'polypeptide(L)'
;MAFFSVTAGASLLFLVPLYVDPAISTLSHDFIEKPTLCTTTRREDLVGIFNCSWSSCREGCTSDLYRCVHIYVTFVEQNITIPENMTTAADYSNFTSDMEQSDEATLLVNIKGCGYPPSVTCKNFNGYYGIEGAIFPCFYSRKNKTVVLTSYNHDDQVAVIIHFFAVPFVITVISSIALCIMHCDCRCKKDRSHRRNRPQCRRPRIENLR
;
A
#
# COMPACT_ATOMS: atom_id res chain seq x y z
N MET A 1 -15.45 6.38 -28.78
CA MET A 1 -14.09 6.10 -28.26
C MET A 1 -13.73 6.95 -27.03
N ALA A 2 -13.82 8.29 -27.06
CA ALA A 2 -13.39 9.10 -25.92
C ALA A 2 -14.26 8.96 -24.64
N PHE A 3 -15.58 8.71 -24.77
CA PHE A 3 -16.44 8.42 -23.61
C PHE A 3 -16.04 7.15 -22.85
N PHE A 4 -15.52 6.13 -23.55
CA PHE A 4 -15.01 4.91 -22.92
C PHE A 4 -13.73 5.16 -22.11
N SER A 5 -12.88 6.13 -22.53
CA SER A 5 -11.66 6.47 -21.80
C SER A 5 -11.95 7.21 -20.48
N VAL A 6 -12.97 8.08 -20.46
CA VAL A 6 -13.36 8.83 -19.25
C VAL A 6 -14.02 7.90 -18.24
N THR A 7 -14.89 6.99 -18.69
CA THR A 7 -15.51 6.01 -17.79
C THR A 7 -14.50 5.00 -17.27
N ALA A 8 -13.61 4.47 -18.11
CA ALA A 8 -12.53 3.57 -17.67
C ALA A 8 -11.57 4.24 -16.67
N GLY A 9 -11.23 5.52 -16.91
CA GLY A 9 -10.44 6.32 -16.00
C GLY A 9 -11.10 6.55 -14.65
N ALA A 10 -12.38 6.90 -14.65
CA ALA A 10 -13.17 7.07 -13.43
C ALA A 10 -13.29 5.75 -12.66
N SER A 11 -13.53 4.62 -13.34
CA SER A 11 -13.57 3.29 -12.71
C SER A 11 -12.24 2.90 -12.06
N LEU A 12 -11.10 3.25 -12.66
CA LEU A 12 -9.78 3.01 -12.07
C LEU A 12 -9.56 3.88 -10.81
N LEU A 13 -10.03 5.12 -10.79
CA LEU A 13 -9.97 5.98 -9.60
C LEU A 13 -10.85 5.48 -8.44
N PHE A 14 -11.92 4.71 -8.70
CA PHE A 14 -12.68 4.03 -7.65
C PHE A 14 -11.99 2.77 -7.09
N LEU A 15 -11.07 2.16 -7.86
CA LEU A 15 -10.22 1.06 -7.37
C LEU A 15 -9.02 1.55 -6.56
N VAL A 16 -8.68 2.84 -6.67
CA VAL A 16 -7.56 3.46 -5.94
C VAL A 16 -7.73 3.33 -4.43
N PRO A 17 -8.86 3.68 -3.78
CA PRO A 17 -9.01 3.50 -2.33
C PRO A 17 -8.79 2.06 -1.84
N LEU A 18 -9.24 1.06 -2.60
CA LEU A 18 -9.05 -0.37 -2.26
C LEU A 18 -7.58 -0.82 -2.28
N TYR A 19 -6.72 -0.16 -3.08
CA TYR A 19 -5.29 -0.48 -3.20
C TYR A 19 -4.38 0.47 -2.41
N VAL A 20 -4.85 1.70 -2.18
CA VAL A 20 -4.12 2.76 -1.48
C VAL A 20 -4.26 2.65 0.03
N ASP A 21 -5.37 2.14 0.58
CA ASP A 21 -5.52 1.90 2.02
C ASP A 21 -4.43 0.98 2.61
N PRO A 22 -4.09 -0.19 2.03
CA PRO A 22 -3.02 -1.03 2.57
C PRO A 22 -1.61 -0.40 2.41
N ALA A 23 -1.38 0.38 1.34
CA ALA A 23 -0.13 1.07 1.06
C ALA A 23 0.11 2.30 1.97
N ILE A 24 -0.91 3.15 2.16
CA ILE A 24 -0.88 4.28 3.09
C ILE A 24 -0.75 3.76 4.52
N SER A 25 -1.47 2.70 4.90
CA SER A 25 -1.33 2.13 6.24
C SER A 25 0.13 1.71 6.49
N THR A 26 0.78 1.06 5.52
CA THR A 26 2.20 0.64 5.64
C THR A 26 3.19 1.81 5.68
N LEU A 27 2.98 2.87 4.89
CA LEU A 27 3.80 4.09 4.92
C LEU A 27 3.54 4.94 6.17
N SER A 28 2.31 4.98 6.66
CA SER A 28 1.92 5.78 7.83
C SER A 28 2.53 5.26 9.12
N HIS A 29 2.82 3.95 9.18
CA HIS A 29 3.45 3.28 10.31
C HIS A 29 4.95 3.56 10.44
N ASP A 30 5.62 4.11 9.41
CA ASP A 30 7.02 4.55 9.48
C ASP A 30 7.95 3.47 10.08
N PHE A 31 8.09 2.36 9.36
CA PHE A 31 9.00 1.27 9.75
C PHE A 31 10.46 1.70 9.56
N ILE A 32 11.35 1.15 10.38
CA ILE A 32 12.79 1.34 10.22
C ILE A 32 13.26 0.74 8.90
N GLU A 33 14.15 1.41 8.18
CA GLU A 33 14.71 0.90 6.91
C GLU A 33 15.74 -0.21 7.13
N LYS A 34 16.43 -0.20 8.28
CA LYS A 34 17.44 -1.20 8.65
C LYS A 34 16.87 -2.17 9.67
N PRO A 35 17.12 -3.48 9.56
CA PRO A 35 16.63 -4.44 10.53
C PRO A 35 17.32 -4.27 11.90
N THR A 36 16.54 -4.42 12.97
CA THR A 36 17.04 -4.63 14.35
C THR A 36 16.92 -6.11 14.74
N LEU A 37 17.28 -6.45 15.97
CA LEU A 37 17.13 -7.80 16.51
C LEU A 37 15.87 -7.91 17.36
N CYS A 38 15.09 -8.95 17.08
CA CYS A 38 13.93 -9.36 17.86
C CYS A 38 14.21 -10.65 18.60
N THR A 39 13.68 -10.76 19.81
CA THR A 39 13.67 -11.99 20.60
C THR A 39 12.23 -12.41 20.85
N THR A 40 11.90 -13.66 20.55
CA THR A 40 10.56 -14.21 20.86
C THR A 40 10.41 -14.42 22.35
N THR A 41 9.42 -13.76 22.95
CA THR A 41 9.10 -13.91 24.38
C THR A 41 8.21 -15.11 24.62
N ARG A 42 7.12 -15.22 23.87
CA ARG A 42 6.16 -16.32 23.98
C ARG A 42 5.38 -16.56 22.70
N ARG A 43 4.81 -17.77 22.61
CA ARG A 43 3.86 -18.16 21.56
C ARG A 43 2.58 -18.69 22.17
N GLU A 44 1.45 -18.21 21.68
CA GLU A 44 0.12 -18.69 22.06
C GLU A 44 -0.60 -19.25 20.83
N ASP A 45 -1.03 -20.51 20.91
CA ASP A 45 -1.87 -21.14 19.90
C ASP A 45 -3.32 -21.12 20.38
N LEU A 46 -4.16 -20.32 19.73
CA LEU A 46 -5.54 -20.07 20.15
C LEU A 46 -6.53 -20.66 19.13
N VAL A 47 -7.71 -21.01 19.64
CA VAL A 47 -8.81 -21.56 18.84
C VAL A 47 -10.10 -20.84 19.19
N GLY A 48 -10.91 -20.57 18.17
CA GLY A 48 -12.22 -19.94 18.27
C GLY A 48 -12.24 -18.51 17.71
N ILE A 49 -13.38 -18.14 17.13
CA ILE A 49 -13.58 -16.85 16.45
C ILE A 49 -13.35 -15.64 17.39
N PHE A 50 -13.76 -15.74 18.66
CA PHE A 50 -13.67 -14.62 19.59
C PHE A 50 -12.26 -14.38 20.16
N ASN A 51 -11.42 -15.41 20.17
CA ASN A 51 -10.05 -15.31 20.68
C ASN A 51 -9.04 -14.95 19.58
N CYS A 52 -9.44 -15.06 18.31
CA CYS A 52 -8.61 -14.82 17.15
C CYS A 52 -8.92 -13.50 16.45
N SER A 53 -8.76 -12.38 17.18
CA SER A 53 -8.88 -11.04 16.58
C SER A 53 -7.73 -10.73 15.61
N TRP A 54 -6.56 -11.35 15.80
CA TRP A 54 -5.40 -11.24 14.92
C TRP A 54 -4.65 -12.58 14.83
N SER A 55 -3.61 -12.64 13.99
CA SER A 55 -2.70 -13.79 13.90
C SER A 55 -1.37 -13.32 13.34
N SER A 56 -0.26 -13.84 13.90
CA SER A 56 1.10 -13.56 13.41
C SER A 56 1.30 -14.01 11.97
N CYS A 57 0.77 -15.18 11.64
CA CYS A 57 0.71 -15.67 10.27
C CYS A 57 -0.62 -16.38 10.03
N ARG A 58 -1.21 -16.11 8.87
CA ARG A 58 -2.44 -16.71 8.41
C ARG A 58 -2.34 -17.09 6.93
N GLU A 59 -2.78 -18.30 6.61
CA GLU A 59 -2.94 -18.75 5.23
C GLU A 59 -4.23 -18.16 4.64
N GLY A 60 -4.07 -17.19 3.76
CA GLY A 60 -5.12 -16.50 3.04
C GLY A 60 -5.81 -15.36 3.79
N CYS A 61 -5.94 -14.20 3.13
CA CYS A 61 -6.37 -12.96 3.74
C CYS A 61 -7.90 -12.76 3.80
N THR A 62 -8.69 -13.62 3.14
CA THR A 62 -10.15 -13.48 3.01
C THR A 62 -10.99 -14.52 3.77
N SER A 63 -10.39 -15.60 4.23
CA SER A 63 -11.04 -16.66 5.04
C SER A 63 -11.49 -16.21 6.45
N ASP A 64 -12.36 -16.97 7.11
CA ASP A 64 -12.61 -16.75 8.55
C ASP A 64 -11.59 -17.52 9.40
N LEU A 65 -11.23 -16.96 10.56
CA LEU A 65 -10.21 -17.53 11.42
C LEU A 65 -10.80 -18.30 12.59
N TYR A 66 -10.56 -19.61 12.61
CA TYR A 66 -10.89 -20.48 13.73
C TYR A 66 -9.68 -20.92 14.55
N ARG A 67 -8.47 -20.77 14.02
CA ARG A 67 -7.19 -21.10 14.67
C ARG A 67 -6.19 -19.99 14.36
N CYS A 68 -5.63 -19.34 15.38
CA CYS A 68 -4.62 -18.29 15.28
C CYS A 68 -3.39 -18.66 16.08
N VAL A 69 -2.26 -18.09 15.67
CA VAL A 69 -1.02 -18.13 16.44
C VAL A 69 -0.61 -16.71 16.75
N HIS A 70 -0.45 -16.39 18.02
CA HIS A 70 0.07 -15.12 18.49
C HIS A 70 1.52 -15.32 18.91
N ILE A 71 2.42 -14.61 18.23
CA ILE A 71 3.84 -14.59 18.55
C ILE A 71 4.15 -13.20 19.08
N TYR A 72 4.67 -13.18 20.30
CA TYR A 72 5.09 -11.98 20.97
C TYR A 72 6.61 -11.89 20.98
N VAL A 73 7.12 -10.69 20.73
CA VAL A 73 8.55 -10.42 20.60
C VAL A 73 8.89 -9.14 21.33
N THR A 74 10.11 -9.06 21.82
CA THR A 74 10.76 -7.83 22.25
C THR A 74 11.86 -7.50 21.24
N PHE A 75 12.17 -6.22 21.08
CA PHE A 75 13.19 -5.79 20.13
C PHE A 75 14.08 -4.71 20.73
N VAL A 76 15.24 -4.51 20.11
CA VAL A 76 16.15 -3.46 20.53
C VAL A 76 15.88 -2.18 19.73
N GLU A 77 15.60 -1.08 20.41
CA GLU A 77 15.24 0.21 19.77
C GLU A 77 16.45 0.99 19.25
N GLN A 78 17.66 0.58 19.60
CA GLN A 78 18.88 1.27 19.22
C GLN A 78 19.20 0.99 17.74
N ASN A 79 19.77 1.98 17.05
CA ASN A 79 20.25 1.82 15.67
C ASN A 79 21.47 0.89 15.64
N ILE A 80 21.21 -0.42 15.68
CA ILE A 80 22.23 -1.45 15.56
C ILE A 80 22.56 -1.62 14.08
N THR A 81 23.84 -1.60 13.75
CA THR A 81 24.32 -2.19 12.49
C THR A 81 24.66 -3.64 12.76
N ILE A 82 23.82 -4.57 12.29
CA ILE A 82 24.09 -5.99 12.40
C ILE A 82 25.36 -6.31 11.61
N PRO A 83 26.44 -6.81 12.24
CA PRO A 83 27.66 -7.16 11.53
C PRO A 83 27.42 -8.35 10.61
N GLU A 84 27.89 -8.29 9.35
CA GLU A 84 27.73 -9.39 8.37
C GLU A 84 28.33 -10.73 8.84
N ASN A 85 29.30 -10.67 9.76
CA ASN A 85 29.99 -11.86 10.28
C ASN A 85 29.17 -12.66 11.31
N MET A 86 27.93 -12.24 11.57
CA MET A 86 27.10 -12.72 12.67
C MET A 86 25.90 -13.50 12.13
N THR A 87 26.07 -14.80 11.97
CA THR A 87 25.06 -15.66 11.32
C THR A 87 24.35 -16.60 12.28
N THR A 88 24.81 -16.70 13.54
CA THR A 88 24.30 -17.68 14.49
C THR A 88 23.46 -17.05 15.60
N ALA A 89 22.44 -17.77 16.06
CA ALA A 89 21.59 -17.36 17.17
C ALA A 89 22.39 -17.11 18.47
N ALA A 90 23.47 -17.87 18.68
CA ALA A 90 24.34 -17.73 19.85
C ALA A 90 25.14 -16.42 19.84
N ASP A 91 25.60 -15.99 18.66
CA ASP A 91 26.21 -14.67 18.55
C ASP A 91 25.18 -13.61 18.91
N TYR A 92 23.97 -13.70 18.34
CA TYR A 92 22.93 -12.70 18.55
C TYR A 92 22.58 -12.54 20.03
N SER A 93 22.46 -13.65 20.76
CA SER A 93 22.18 -13.61 22.20
C SER A 93 23.26 -12.89 23.02
N ASN A 94 24.54 -13.09 22.68
CA ASN A 94 25.65 -12.44 23.38
C ASN A 94 25.71 -10.94 23.10
N PHE A 95 25.25 -10.52 21.92
CA PHE A 95 25.21 -9.10 21.55
C PHE A 95 24.02 -8.39 22.20
N THR A 96 22.86 -9.04 22.30
CA THR A 96 21.65 -8.46 22.87
C THR A 96 21.59 -8.50 24.41
N SER A 97 22.49 -9.24 25.07
CA SER A 97 22.43 -9.46 26.54
C SER A 97 22.51 -8.17 27.36
N ASP A 98 23.25 -7.19 26.85
CA ASP A 98 23.53 -5.94 27.56
C ASP A 98 22.64 -4.78 27.07
N MET A 99 21.75 -5.06 26.11
CA MET A 99 20.91 -4.06 25.46
C MET A 99 19.53 -3.96 26.12
N GLU A 100 19.03 -2.73 26.24
CA GLU A 100 17.68 -2.47 26.73
C GLU A 100 16.65 -2.93 25.68
N GLN A 101 15.76 -3.84 26.09
CA GLN A 101 14.68 -4.36 25.25
C GLN A 101 13.44 -3.49 25.37
N SER A 102 12.69 -3.39 24.28
CA SER A 102 11.39 -2.73 24.22
C SER A 102 10.33 -3.46 25.05
N ASP A 103 9.17 -2.83 25.19
CA ASP A 103 7.94 -3.51 25.57
C ASP A 103 7.59 -4.63 24.57
N GLU A 104 6.75 -5.56 25.02
CA GLU A 104 6.29 -6.67 24.22
C GLU A 104 5.44 -6.20 23.03
N ALA A 105 5.81 -6.69 21.85
CA ALA A 105 5.18 -6.37 20.59
C ALA A 105 4.68 -7.62 19.87
N THR A 106 3.71 -7.42 18.98
CA THR A 106 3.14 -8.48 18.16
C THR A 106 3.96 -8.66 16.89
N LEU A 107 4.44 -9.89 16.65
CA LEU A 107 5.15 -10.22 15.43
C LEU A 107 4.16 -10.60 14.34
N LEU A 108 4.26 -9.97 13.18
CA LEU A 108 3.46 -10.31 12.01
C LEU A 108 4.35 -10.67 10.81
N VAL A 109 3.87 -11.60 9.98
CA VAL A 109 4.53 -11.92 8.71
C VAL A 109 4.54 -10.73 7.75
N ASN A 110 3.52 -9.87 7.83
CA ASN A 110 3.40 -8.58 7.16
C ASN A 110 2.34 -7.73 7.90
N ILE A 111 2.11 -6.49 7.46
CA ILE A 111 1.13 -5.59 8.09
C ILE A 111 -0.31 -6.14 8.16
N LYS A 112 -0.66 -7.12 7.32
CA LYS A 112 -1.97 -7.80 7.33
C LYS A 112 -1.97 -9.10 8.14
N GLY A 113 -0.80 -9.63 8.53
CA GLY A 113 -0.66 -10.90 9.22
C GLY A 113 -1.04 -12.14 8.38
N CYS A 114 -1.15 -12.01 7.04
CA CYS A 114 -1.64 -13.09 6.18
C CYS A 114 -0.88 -13.20 4.85
N GLY A 115 -0.82 -14.39 4.26
CA GLY A 115 -0.22 -14.61 2.95
C GLY A 115 -0.62 -15.95 2.32
N TYR A 116 -0.13 -16.20 1.11
CA TYR A 116 -0.44 -17.42 0.36
C TYR A 116 0.86 -18.14 -0.05
N PRO A 117 0.87 -19.48 -0.11
CA PRO A 117 1.99 -20.22 -0.68
C PRO A 117 2.19 -19.87 -2.16
N PRO A 118 3.44 -19.85 -2.67
CA PRO A 118 4.69 -20.19 -2.00
C PRO A 118 5.34 -19.03 -1.22
N SER A 119 4.87 -17.79 -1.36
CA SER A 119 5.53 -16.62 -0.78
C SER A 119 5.43 -16.57 0.74
N VAL A 120 4.35 -17.12 1.32
CA VAL A 120 4.17 -17.22 2.77
C VAL A 120 3.68 -18.62 3.13
N THR A 121 4.43 -19.29 4.00
CA THR A 121 4.06 -20.60 4.56
C THR A 121 4.03 -20.49 6.08
N CYS A 122 2.83 -20.49 6.67
CA CYS A 122 2.68 -20.22 8.09
C CYS A 122 3.23 -21.33 8.98
N LYS A 123 3.25 -22.57 8.49
CA LYS A 123 3.92 -23.68 9.18
C LYS A 123 5.40 -23.40 9.43
N ASN A 124 6.11 -22.91 8.41
CA ASN A 124 7.55 -22.60 8.52
C ASN A 124 7.76 -21.33 9.35
N PHE A 125 6.93 -20.32 9.15
CA PHE A 125 6.97 -19.07 9.92
C PHE A 125 6.81 -19.33 11.42
N ASN A 126 5.74 -20.01 11.83
CA ASN A 126 5.49 -20.32 13.23
C ASN A 126 6.53 -21.29 13.81
N GLY A 127 7.11 -22.15 12.98
CA GLY A 127 8.18 -23.06 13.39
C GLY A 127 9.52 -22.39 13.61
N TYR A 128 9.83 -21.31 12.89
CA TYR A 128 11.11 -20.60 13.00
C TYR A 128 11.04 -19.45 14.02
N TYR A 129 10.00 -18.61 13.92
CA TYR A 129 9.86 -17.41 14.75
C TYR A 129 9.08 -17.65 16.05
N GLY A 130 8.28 -18.73 16.11
CA GLY A 130 7.43 -19.02 17.27
C GLY A 130 8.12 -19.80 18.39
N ILE A 131 9.43 -20.03 18.31
CA ILE A 131 10.21 -20.69 19.37
C ILE A 131 10.60 -19.64 20.41
N GLU A 132 10.31 -19.89 21.68
CA GLU A 132 10.70 -19.00 22.77
C GLU A 132 12.23 -18.84 22.85
N GLY A 133 12.70 -17.59 22.92
CA GLY A 133 14.13 -17.26 22.87
C GLY A 133 14.75 -17.26 21.47
N ALA A 134 13.97 -17.46 20.39
CA ALA A 134 14.49 -17.29 19.03
C ALA A 134 14.87 -15.83 18.78
N ILE A 135 16.06 -15.61 18.21
CA ILE A 135 16.57 -14.29 17.87
C ILE A 135 16.75 -14.17 16.37
N PHE A 136 16.21 -13.11 15.78
CA PHE A 136 16.20 -12.91 14.33
C PHE A 136 16.11 -11.41 13.96
N PRO A 137 16.55 -11.04 12.75
CA PRO A 137 16.39 -9.68 12.25
C PRO A 137 14.92 -9.34 11.99
N CYS A 138 14.49 -8.15 12.39
CA CYS A 138 13.11 -7.70 12.29
C CYS A 138 13.02 -6.18 12.13
N PHE A 139 11.83 -5.69 11.78
CA PHE A 139 11.56 -4.28 11.51
C PHE A 139 10.39 -3.81 12.38
N TYR A 140 10.66 -2.88 13.31
CA TYR A 140 9.61 -2.27 14.14
C TYR A 140 9.12 -0.94 13.54
N SER A 141 7.90 -0.56 13.90
CA SER A 141 7.30 0.73 13.55
C SER A 141 7.74 1.81 14.53
N ARG A 142 8.31 2.92 14.04
CA ARG A 142 8.71 4.06 14.89
C ARG A 142 7.53 4.77 15.53
N LYS A 143 6.36 4.75 14.87
CA LYS A 143 5.12 5.35 15.41
C LYS A 143 4.35 4.43 16.35
N ASN A 144 4.31 3.12 16.07
CA ASN A 144 3.59 2.17 16.89
C ASN A 144 4.47 0.97 17.22
N LYS A 145 5.12 1.02 18.40
CA LYS A 145 6.06 0.00 18.88
C LYS A 145 5.40 -1.36 19.19
N THR A 146 4.08 -1.46 19.13
CA THR A 146 3.36 -2.72 19.41
C THR A 146 3.33 -3.70 18.23
N VAL A 147 3.85 -3.31 17.06
CA VAL A 147 3.83 -4.13 15.84
C VAL A 147 5.21 -4.22 15.22
N VAL A 148 5.62 -5.45 14.90
CA VAL A 148 6.92 -5.78 14.32
C VAL A 148 6.76 -6.73 13.15
N LEU A 149 7.57 -6.54 12.10
CA LEU A 149 7.54 -7.31 10.88
C LEU A 149 8.85 -8.08 10.68
N THR A 150 8.76 -9.31 10.16
CA THR A 150 9.95 -10.14 9.85
C THR A 150 10.66 -9.72 8.57
N SER A 151 9.92 -9.23 7.59
CA SER A 151 10.47 -8.71 6.35
C SER A 151 9.74 -7.43 6.01
N TYR A 152 10.52 -6.39 5.72
CA TYR A 152 10.01 -5.11 5.26
C TYR A 152 10.78 -4.76 3.98
N ASN A 153 10.08 -4.66 2.85
CA ASN A 153 10.68 -4.22 1.59
C ASN A 153 10.02 -2.90 1.16
N HIS A 154 10.69 -1.77 1.40
CA HIS A 154 10.23 -0.42 1.01
C HIS A 154 10.12 -0.30 -0.52
N ASP A 155 11.07 -0.88 -1.26
CA ASP A 155 11.26 -0.60 -2.69
C ASP A 155 10.20 -1.27 -3.57
N ASP A 156 9.87 -2.54 -3.28
CA ASP A 156 8.83 -3.26 -4.04
C ASP A 156 7.44 -2.65 -3.81
N GLN A 157 7.15 -2.22 -2.59
CA GLN A 157 5.86 -1.64 -2.25
C GLN A 157 5.69 -0.25 -2.88
N VAL A 158 6.74 0.58 -2.87
CA VAL A 158 6.71 1.92 -3.48
C VAL A 158 6.65 1.84 -5.01
N ALA A 159 7.39 0.91 -5.65
CA ALA A 159 7.36 0.75 -7.10
C ALA A 159 5.97 0.33 -7.61
N VAL A 160 5.30 -0.58 -6.91
CA VAL A 160 3.91 -0.98 -7.22
C VAL A 160 2.96 0.20 -7.05
N ILE A 161 3.07 0.97 -5.96
CA ILE A 161 2.22 2.16 -5.75
C ILE A 161 2.43 3.18 -6.87
N ILE A 162 3.68 3.48 -7.25
CA ILE A 162 3.99 4.44 -8.32
C ILE A 162 3.45 3.95 -9.66
N HIS A 163 3.66 2.67 -10.00
CA HIS A 163 3.26 2.15 -11.30
C HIS A 163 1.73 2.09 -11.45
N PHE A 164 1.02 1.65 -10.41
CA PHE A 164 -0.44 1.52 -10.45
C PHE A 164 -1.20 2.83 -10.23
N PHE A 165 -0.60 3.84 -9.58
CA PHE A 165 -1.23 5.15 -9.38
C PHE A 165 -0.88 6.17 -10.46
N ALA A 166 0.41 6.33 -10.77
CA ALA A 166 0.87 7.38 -11.67
C ALA A 166 0.47 7.11 -13.12
N VAL A 167 0.52 5.86 -13.58
CA VAL A 167 0.23 5.50 -14.98
C VAL A 167 -1.25 5.77 -15.33
N PRO A 168 -2.26 5.28 -14.57
CA PRO A 168 -3.64 5.60 -14.85
C PRO A 168 -3.95 7.10 -14.70
N PHE A 169 -3.36 7.76 -13.69
CA PHE A 169 -3.57 9.19 -13.50
C PHE A 169 -3.10 10.01 -14.71
N VAL A 170 -1.89 9.76 -15.22
CA VAL A 170 -1.37 10.45 -16.41
C VAL A 170 -2.24 10.20 -17.65
N ILE A 171 -2.69 8.96 -17.87
CA ILE A 171 -3.55 8.61 -19.01
C ILE A 171 -4.89 9.35 -18.94
N THR A 172 -5.49 9.47 -17.74
CA THR A 172 -6.76 10.19 -17.55
C THR A 172 -6.62 11.70 -17.78
N VAL A 173 -5.54 12.31 -17.28
CA VAL A 173 -5.23 13.72 -17.49
C VAL A 173 -5.05 14.01 -18.98
N ILE A 174 -4.24 13.23 -19.69
CA ILE A 174 -4.02 13.40 -21.14
C ILE A 174 -5.34 13.25 -21.91
N SER A 175 -6.15 12.24 -21.58
CA SER A 175 -7.46 12.02 -22.21
C SER A 175 -8.41 13.19 -21.97
N SER A 176 -8.42 13.76 -20.76
CA SER A 176 -9.23 14.94 -20.42
C SER A 176 -8.82 16.18 -21.21
N ILE A 177 -7.51 16.43 -21.37
CA ILE A 177 -6.98 17.58 -22.12
C ILE A 177 -7.36 17.44 -23.60
N ALA A 178 -7.21 16.26 -24.19
CA ALA A 178 -7.60 15.99 -25.57
C ALA A 178 -9.10 16.24 -25.80
N LEU A 179 -9.95 15.82 -24.86
CA LEU A 179 -11.38 16.09 -24.88
C LEU A 179 -11.71 17.58 -24.77
N CYS A 180 -11.01 18.32 -23.90
CA CYS A 180 -11.16 19.75 -23.77
C CYS A 180 -10.82 20.47 -25.09
N ILE A 181 -9.70 20.13 -25.74
CA ILE A 181 -9.30 20.71 -27.02
C ILE A 181 -10.34 20.40 -28.11
N MET A 182 -10.74 19.13 -28.24
CA MET A 182 -11.71 18.70 -29.24
C MET A 182 -13.07 19.38 -29.04
N HIS A 183 -13.54 19.52 -27.79
CA HIS A 183 -14.81 20.17 -27.50
C HIS A 183 -14.74 21.70 -27.72
N CYS A 184 -13.61 22.33 -27.41
CA CYS A 184 -13.36 23.75 -27.70
C CYS A 184 -13.35 24.01 -29.22
N ASP A 185 -12.66 23.19 -30.00
CA ASP A 185 -12.63 23.30 -31.46
C ASP A 185 -13.99 23.05 -32.11
N CYS A 186 -14.77 22.09 -31.58
CA CYS A 186 -16.14 21.84 -32.01
C CYS A 186 -17.07 23.04 -31.70
N ARG A 187 -16.97 23.66 -30.52
CA ARG A 187 -17.74 24.88 -30.18
C ARG A 187 -17.37 26.03 -31.11
N CYS A 188 -16.07 26.26 -31.35
CA CYS A 188 -15.59 27.31 -32.24
C CYS A 188 -16.03 27.10 -33.71
N LYS A 189 -16.11 25.85 -34.18
CA LYS A 189 -16.67 25.55 -35.52
C LYS A 189 -18.19 25.78 -35.60
N LYS A 190 -18.96 25.42 -34.55
CA LYS A 190 -20.41 25.61 -34.52
C LYS A 190 -20.82 27.08 -34.52
N ASP A 191 -20.09 27.96 -33.82
CA ASP A 191 -20.33 29.41 -33.84
C ASP A 191 -20.02 30.04 -35.22
N ARG A 192 -18.96 29.59 -35.90
CA ARG A 192 -18.64 30.05 -37.26
C ARG A 192 -19.69 29.60 -38.29
N SER A 193 -20.24 28.40 -38.13
CA SER A 193 -21.31 27.87 -38.99
C SER A 193 -22.62 28.64 -38.83
N HIS A 194 -23.04 28.95 -37.59
CA HIS A 194 -24.26 29.73 -37.36
C HIS A 194 -24.16 31.17 -37.88
N ARG A 195 -22.96 31.79 -37.81
CA ARG A 195 -22.76 33.14 -38.34
C ARG A 195 -22.84 33.22 -39.87
N ARG A 196 -22.60 32.12 -40.59
CA ARG A 196 -22.70 32.04 -42.06
C ARG A 196 -24.14 31.84 -42.58
N ASN A 197 -25.04 31.31 -41.74
CA ASN A 197 -26.41 30.99 -42.14
C ASN A 197 -27.46 32.03 -41.72
N ARG A 198 -27.07 33.27 -41.38
CA ARG A 198 -28.06 34.34 -41.15
C ARG A 198 -28.50 34.90 -42.50
N PRO A 199 -29.79 34.79 -42.91
CA PRO A 199 -30.27 35.40 -44.14
C PRO A 199 -30.10 36.92 -44.01
N GLN A 200 -29.42 37.52 -44.96
CA GLN A 200 -29.24 38.96 -45.04
C GLN A 200 -30.60 39.58 -45.36
N CYS A 201 -31.28 40.08 -44.32
CA CYS A 201 -32.55 40.79 -44.46
C CYS A 201 -32.33 41.99 -45.40
N ARG A 202 -32.96 41.96 -46.59
CA ARG A 202 -32.93 43.05 -47.57
C ARG A 202 -33.44 44.32 -46.90
N ARG A 203 -32.59 45.35 -46.77
CA ARG A 203 -33.03 46.72 -46.49
C ARG A 203 -33.67 47.30 -47.77
N PRO A 204 -34.84 47.97 -47.68
CA PRO A 204 -35.41 48.67 -48.83
C PRO A 204 -34.59 49.93 -49.14
N ARG A 205 -34.33 50.14 -50.43
CA ARG A 205 -33.63 51.32 -50.97
C ARG A 205 -34.63 52.47 -51.07
N ILE A 206 -34.42 53.53 -50.29
CA ILE A 206 -35.12 54.81 -50.44
C ILE A 206 -34.26 55.69 -51.34
N GLU A 207 -34.73 56.00 -52.53
CA GLU A 207 -34.26 57.12 -53.36
C GLU A 207 -35.45 57.60 -54.19
N ASN A 208 -35.98 58.79 -53.85
CA ASN A 208 -36.30 59.90 -54.76
C ASN A 208 -37.24 60.90 -54.06
N LEU A 209 -36.68 62.04 -53.66
CA LEU A 209 -37.40 63.29 -53.44
C LEU A 209 -36.67 64.34 -54.28
N ARG A 210 -37.26 64.67 -55.43
CA ARG A 210 -37.14 65.96 -56.10
C ARG A 210 -38.55 66.49 -56.28
#